data_AF-A0A0P9QK93-F1
#
_entry.id   AF-A0A0P9QK93-F1
#
_cell.length_a   1.000
_cell.length_b   1.000
_cell.length_c   1.000
_cell.angle_alpha   90.00
_cell.angle_beta   90.00
_cell.angle_gamma   90.00
#
_symmetry.space_group_name_H-M   'P 1'
#
loop_
_entity.id
_entity.type
_entity.pdbx_description
1 polymer ?
#
loop_
_entity_poly.entity_id
_entity_poly.type
_entity_poly.pdbx_seq_one_letter_code
_entity_poly.pdbx_strand_id
1 'polypeptide(L)' 'MSQTFLAFSRPSIGDEEIAAVTRVLRSGWITTGPECQKLEEEFAARVGAQHAVALSSATGAMHVALLAL' A
#
# COMPACT_ATOMS: atom_id res chain seq x y z
N MET A 1 -25.76 -27.12 -12.27
CA MET A 1 -24.72 -26.15 -12.65
C MET A 1 -24.73 -25.04 -11.59
N SER A 2 -23.74 -25.02 -10.70
CA SER A 2 -23.60 -23.91 -9.75
C SER A 2 -23.09 -22.69 -10.54
N GLN A 3 -23.93 -21.65 -10.68
CA GLN A 3 -23.50 -20.39 -11.31
C GLN A 3 -22.49 -19.71 -10.36
N THR A 4 -21.22 -19.70 -10.75
CA THR A 4 -20.21 -18.91 -10.05
C THR A 4 -20.46 -17.43 -10.32
N PHE A 5 -20.64 -16.65 -9.25
CA PHE A 5 -20.83 -15.20 -9.31
C PHE A 5 -19.63 -14.49 -9.96
N LEU A 6 -19.89 -13.67 -11.00
CA LEU A 6 -18.90 -12.84 -11.68
C LEU A 6 -18.79 -11.48 -10.96
N ALA A 7 -17.80 -11.35 -10.09
CA ALA A 7 -17.56 -10.11 -9.35
C ALA A 7 -16.96 -9.02 -10.26
N PHE A 8 -17.35 -7.75 -10.03
CA PHE A 8 -16.81 -6.58 -10.74
C PHE A 8 -15.32 -6.36 -10.47
N SER A 9 -14.89 -6.56 -9.22
CA SER A 9 -13.50 -6.49 -8.80
C SER A 9 -13.22 -7.52 -7.73
N ARG A 10 -12.03 -8.12 -7.79
CA ARG A 10 -11.51 -9.02 -6.75
C ARG A 10 -10.18 -8.43 -6.28
N PRO A 11 -9.94 -8.36 -4.96
CA PRO A 11 -8.67 -7.89 -4.45
C PRO A 11 -7.55 -8.85 -4.88
N SER A 12 -6.39 -8.30 -5.20
CA SER A 12 -5.18 -9.08 -5.47
C SER A 12 -4.50 -9.38 -4.13
N ILE A 13 -4.76 -10.55 -3.57
CA ILE A 13 -4.18 -11.02 -2.31
C ILE A 13 -3.79 -12.49 -2.48
N GLY A 14 -2.50 -12.77 -2.39
CA GLY A 14 -1.89 -14.10 -2.37
C GLY A 14 -1.17 -14.41 -1.06
N ASP A 15 -0.37 -15.46 -1.08
CA ASP A 15 0.39 -15.91 0.10
C ASP A 15 1.49 -14.91 0.48
N GLU A 16 2.02 -14.17 -0.49
CA GLU A 16 3.04 -13.15 -0.31
C GLU A 16 2.52 -11.98 0.54
N GLU A 17 1.32 -11.48 0.24
CA GLU A 17 0.68 -10.40 1.02
C GLU A 17 0.36 -10.85 2.45
N ILE A 18 -0.12 -12.10 2.62
CA ILE A 18 -0.41 -12.67 3.95
C ILE A 18 0.87 -12.81 4.77
N ALA A 19 1.94 -13.30 4.14
CA ALA A 19 3.25 -13.41 4.78
C ALA A 19 3.79 -12.02 5.18
N ALA A 20 3.60 -11.00 4.34
CA ALA A 20 4.01 -9.63 4.64
C ALA A 20 3.31 -9.06 5.89
N VAL A 21 1.98 -9.18 5.95
CA VAL A 21 1.21 -8.77 7.14
C VAL A 21 1.67 -9.54 8.39
N THR A 22 1.88 -10.86 8.26
CA THR A 22 2.34 -11.70 9.38
C THR A 22 3.71 -11.26 9.89
N ARG A 23 4.66 -10.90 9.01
CA ARG A 23 5.96 -10.36 9.43
C ARG A 23 5.80 -9.07 10.24
N VAL A 24 4.95 -8.15 9.79
CA VAL A 24 4.69 -6.88 10.49
C VAL A 24 4.10 -7.14 11.87
N LEU A 25 3.09 -7.99 11.97
CA LEU A 25 2.48 -8.34 13.26
C LEU A 25 3.48 -8.97 14.23
N ARG A 26 4.41 -9.81 13.73
CA ARG A 26 5.47 -10.42 14.55
C ARG A 26 6.59 -9.45 14.92
N SER A 27 6.78 -8.37 14.16
CA SER A 27 7.83 -7.38 14.43
C SER A 27 7.54 -6.51 15.66
N GLY A 28 6.28 -6.43 16.10
CA GLY A 28 5.84 -5.53 17.15
C GLY A 28 5.65 -4.06 16.71
N TRP A 29 5.96 -3.74 15.44
CA TRP A 29 5.80 -2.39 14.89
C TRP A 29 4.67 -2.36 13.84
N ILE A 30 3.47 -1.95 14.27
CA ILE A 30 2.25 -1.98 13.42
C ILE A 30 1.82 -0.60 12.92
N THR A 31 2.52 0.46 13.31
CA THR A 31 2.28 1.84 12.85
C THR A 31 3.24 2.21 11.72
N THR A 32 3.20 3.45 11.25
CA THR A 32 4.15 3.98 10.26
C THR A 32 5.59 3.68 10.70
N GLY A 33 6.38 3.08 9.80
CA GLY A 33 7.68 2.51 10.15
C GLY A 33 8.41 1.94 8.93
N PRO A 34 9.32 0.97 9.14
CA PRO A 34 10.24 0.51 8.09
C PRO A 34 9.56 0.01 6.80
N GLU A 35 8.41 -0.65 6.89
CA GLU A 35 7.70 -1.13 5.69
C GLU A 35 7.10 0.04 4.87
N CYS A 36 6.73 1.14 5.53
CA CYS A 36 6.26 2.36 4.86
C CYS A 36 7.41 3.04 4.11
N GLN A 37 8.59 3.12 4.74
CA GLN A 37 9.79 3.67 4.11
C GLN A 37 10.22 2.85 2.89
N LYS A 38 10.22 1.50 2.99
CA LYS A 38 10.51 0.63 1.85
C LYS A 38 9.53 0.85 0.70
N LEU A 39 8.23 0.96 1.01
CA LEU A 39 7.21 1.26 0.00
C LEU A 39 7.51 2.59 -0.71
N GLU A 40 7.88 3.64 0.03
CA GLU A 40 8.22 4.93 -0.55
C GLU A 40 9.45 4.85 -1.48
N GLU A 41 10.51 4.17 -1.04
CA GLU A 41 11.73 3.96 -1.84
C GLU A 41 11.43 3.17 -3.12
N GLU A 42 10.73 2.04 -3.01
CA GLU A 42 10.35 1.19 -4.13
C GLU A 42 9.40 1.91 -5.09
N PHE A 43 8.44 2.66 -4.56
CA PHE A 43 7.46 3.38 -5.37
C PHE A 43 8.09 4.54 -6.13
N ALA A 44 8.95 5.33 -5.47
CA ALA A 44 9.72 6.40 -6.13
C ALA A 44 10.55 5.84 -7.29
N ALA A 45 11.27 4.74 -7.06
CA ALA A 45 12.02 4.05 -8.11
C ALA A 45 11.11 3.53 -9.24
N ARG A 46 9.96 2.94 -8.90
CA ARG A 46 9.01 2.36 -9.86
C ARG A 46 8.42 3.39 -10.83
N VAL A 47 8.18 4.62 -10.36
CA VAL A 47 7.57 5.70 -11.16
C VAL A 47 8.59 6.71 -11.70
N GLY A 48 9.87 6.61 -11.31
CA GLY A 48 10.93 7.53 -11.74
C GLY A 48 10.88 8.90 -11.04
N ALA A 49 10.31 8.98 -9.85
CA ALA A 49 10.27 10.21 -9.05
C ALA A 49 11.48 10.30 -8.12
N GLN A 50 11.86 11.52 -7.73
CA GLN A 50 12.91 11.74 -6.72
C GLN A 50 12.46 11.33 -5.32
N HIS A 51 11.17 11.51 -5.02
CA HIS A 51 10.57 11.24 -3.71
C HIS A 51 9.17 10.64 -3.89
N ALA A 52 8.75 9.82 -2.92
CA ALA A 52 7.38 9.37 -2.74
C ALA A 52 7.03 9.44 -1.25
N VAL A 53 5.74 9.66 -0.93
CA VAL A 53 5.24 9.73 0.44
C VAL A 53 3.98 8.86 0.53
N ALA A 54 4.00 7.87 1.41
CA ALA A 54 2.87 6.98 1.63
C ALA A 54 1.86 7.64 2.59
N LEU A 55 0.59 7.65 2.18
CA LEU A 55 -0.51 8.28 2.91
C LEU A 55 -1.69 7.32 3.01
N SER A 56 -2.64 7.63 3.89
CA SER A 56 -3.79 6.76 4.18
C SER A 56 -4.73 6.51 3.00
N SER A 57 -4.74 7.40 2.01
CA SER A 57 -5.54 7.29 0.78
C SER A 57 -5.08 8.27 -0.29
N ALA A 58 -5.51 8.05 -1.54
CA ALA A 58 -5.32 9.03 -2.62
C ALA A 58 -6.00 10.37 -2.35
N THR A 59 -7.16 10.37 -1.67
CA THR A 59 -7.84 11.61 -1.24
C THR A 59 -6.99 12.39 -0.22
N GLY A 60 -6.40 11.68 0.76
CA GLY A 60 -5.47 12.28 1.72
C GLY A 60 -4.22 12.84 1.03
N ALA A 61 -3.71 12.12 0.02
CA ALA A 61 -2.59 12.61 -0.80
C ALA A 61 -2.92 13.89 -1.55
N MET A 62 -4.07 13.96 -2.23
CA MET A 62 -4.49 15.17 -2.92
C MET A 62 -4.70 16.34 -1.96
N HIS A 63 -5.29 16.09 -0.79
CA HIS A 63 -5.48 17.11 0.23
C HIS A 63 -4.15 17.74 0.67
N VAL A 64 -3.17 16.94 1.05
CA VAL A 64 -1.85 17.44 1.47
C VAL A 64 -1.10 18.08 0.29
N ALA A 65 -1.21 17.51 -0.91
CA ALA A 65 -0.58 18.09 -2.10
C ALA A 65 -1.07 19.52 -2.37
N LEU A 66 -2.39 19.76 -2.27
CA LEU A 66 -2.97 21.09 -2.45
C LEU A 66 -2.64 22.05 -1.29
N LEU A 67 -2.57 21.53 -0.05
CA LEU A 67 -2.19 22.34 1.12
C LEU A 67 -0.72 22.80 1.09
N ALA A 68 0.16 22.09 0.35
CA ALA A 68 1.58 22.36 0.29
C ALA A 68 2.00 23.34 -0.83
N LEU A 69 1.05 23.76 -1.69
CA LEU A 69 1.25 24.77 -2.73
C LEU A 69 1.26 26.19 -2.14
#